data_AF-A0AAV9SRI8-F1
#
_entry.id   AF-A0AAV9SRI8-F1
#
_cell.length_a   1.000
_cell.length_b   1.000
_cell.length_c   1.000
_cell.angle_alpha   90.00
_cell.angle_beta   90.00
_cell.angle_gamma   90.00
#
_symmetry.space_group_name_H-M   'P 1'
#
loop_
_entity.id
_entity.type
_entity.pdbx_description
1 polymer ?
#
loop_
_entity_poly.entity_id
_entity_poly.type
_entity_poly.pdbx_seq_one_letter_code
_entity_poly.pdbx_strand_id
1 'polypeptide(L)'
;MAAVEVLLSKSSEACQWMVQFLVGPEGREIIRVCLLECSVREVRTVVASILEKTLESALHFGDPGLDSLTDALLSLLDKDVPENVKNCAQYFNLFSNFTQRGCGSCQLLLKHAAYRRMLIFLLGSNRQNNQNRRWSPAQAREFLHLHSTLALITLHTDLSPQRTLTPGGSKLPASSVQSSGPLLQLHPDILASLFTPEGQPYLLEVMFAMRELSGPLSLLIEMVTYCSYCNEGFSLGVLQLLKSQLETAPPHELKNVFQMLQEILVVEDPLQSQRLKYAFESDKGLLALMHQSNNVDSRRCYQCVKFLVTLAQKCPPAKDYFKDLSGHWSWAVQWLQKKMTEHYWTPQSNVSNETSTNKTFQRTISAQDTLAYATALLNEKEQSGSSNGSDGSPANENAERSLRQGSESPMMLGDSKSDLEDVDS
;
A
#
# COMPACT_ATOMS: atom_id res chain seq x y z
N MET A 1 -26.28 8.08 -21.90
CA MET A 1 -25.50 8.59 -20.75
C MET A 1 -25.42 10.11 -20.75
N ALA A 2 -24.73 10.75 -21.70
CA ALA A 2 -24.52 12.21 -21.69
C ALA A 2 -25.78 13.06 -21.50
N ALA A 3 -26.89 12.76 -22.16
CA ALA A 3 -28.14 13.52 -22.01
C ALA A 3 -28.75 13.43 -20.59
N VAL A 4 -28.74 12.23 -20.00
CA VAL A 4 -29.28 12.00 -18.64
C VAL A 4 -28.41 12.71 -17.61
N GLU A 5 -27.08 12.59 -17.71
CA GLU A 5 -26.16 13.28 -16.80
C GLU A 5 -26.31 14.81 -16.86
N VAL A 6 -26.49 15.37 -18.06
CA VAL A 6 -26.70 16.82 -18.23
C VAL A 6 -28.03 17.25 -17.60
N LEU A 7 -29.11 16.48 -17.79
CA LEU A 7 -30.41 16.80 -17.18
C LEU A 7 -30.34 16.75 -15.65
N LEU A 8 -29.77 15.66 -15.10
CA LEU A 8 -29.64 15.49 -13.64
C LEU A 8 -28.77 16.57 -13.01
N SER A 9 -27.70 17.00 -13.67
CA SER A 9 -26.78 18.00 -13.11
C SER A 9 -27.26 19.46 -13.24
N LYS A 10 -28.20 19.74 -14.15
CA LYS A 10 -28.62 21.12 -14.47
C LYS A 10 -30.06 21.47 -14.08
N SER A 11 -30.92 20.49 -13.83
CA SER A 11 -32.31 20.72 -13.42
C SER A 11 -32.61 20.01 -12.12
N SER A 12 -32.95 20.80 -11.09
CA SER A 12 -33.43 20.31 -9.80
C SER A 12 -34.72 19.51 -9.95
N GLU A 13 -35.62 19.91 -10.86
CA GLU A 13 -36.89 19.22 -11.11
C GLU A 13 -36.67 17.84 -11.73
N ALA A 14 -35.76 17.73 -12.70
CA ALA A 14 -35.41 16.45 -13.31
C ALA A 14 -34.74 15.51 -12.30
N CYS A 15 -33.86 16.07 -11.45
CA CYS A 15 -33.25 15.33 -10.35
C CYS A 15 -34.31 14.83 -9.35
N GLN A 16 -35.21 15.71 -8.92
CA GLN A 16 -36.28 15.37 -7.97
C GLN A 16 -37.21 14.28 -8.52
N TRP A 17 -37.59 14.39 -9.79
CA TRP A 17 -38.39 13.35 -10.45
C TRP A 17 -37.66 12.01 -10.47
N MET A 18 -36.36 12.00 -10.81
CA MET A 18 -35.55 10.78 -10.81
C MET A 18 -35.45 10.16 -9.42
N VAL A 19 -35.22 10.97 -8.38
CA VAL A 19 -35.20 10.52 -6.98
C VAL A 19 -36.53 9.85 -6.61
N GLN A 20 -37.66 10.48 -6.91
CA GLN A 20 -38.99 9.94 -6.61
C GLN A 20 -39.25 8.62 -7.36
N PHE A 21 -38.87 8.56 -8.64
CA PHE A 21 -38.99 7.34 -9.45
C PHE A 21 -38.18 6.18 -8.87
N LEU A 22 -36.90 6.42 -8.56
CA LEU A 22 -35.97 5.40 -8.05
C LEU A 22 -36.34 4.88 -6.66
N VAL A 23 -36.94 5.72 -5.81
CA VAL A 23 -37.44 5.31 -4.49
C VAL A 23 -38.76 4.53 -4.60
N GLY A 24 -39.52 4.74 -5.67
CA GLY A 24 -40.77 4.03 -5.97
C GLY A 24 -40.57 2.53 -6.28
N PRO A 25 -41.66 1.74 -6.26
CA PRO A 25 -41.59 0.29 -6.45
C PRO A 25 -40.99 -0.13 -7.80
N GLU A 26 -41.36 0.56 -8.88
CA GLU A 26 -40.84 0.30 -10.22
C GLU A 26 -39.34 0.62 -10.31
N GLY A 27 -38.91 1.76 -9.77
CA GLY A 27 -37.51 2.16 -9.74
C GLY A 27 -36.64 1.20 -8.93
N ARG A 28 -37.10 0.79 -7.75
CA ARG A 28 -36.41 -0.22 -6.92
C ARG A 28 -36.23 -1.55 -7.66
N GLU A 29 -37.27 -2.00 -8.35
CA GLU A 29 -37.20 -3.22 -9.15
C GLU A 29 -36.20 -3.11 -10.29
N ILE A 30 -36.19 -1.97 -11.01
CA ILE A 30 -35.19 -1.71 -12.06
C ILE A 30 -33.78 -1.69 -11.48
N ILE A 31 -33.56 -1.06 -10.32
CA ILE A 31 -32.25 -1.06 -9.66
C ILE A 31 -31.83 -2.50 -9.39
N ARG A 32 -32.69 -3.30 -8.73
CA ARG A 32 -32.39 -4.69 -8.39
C ARG A 32 -32.06 -5.52 -9.63
N VAL A 33 -32.92 -5.51 -10.63
CA VAL A 33 -32.77 -6.30 -11.86
C VAL A 33 -31.56 -5.84 -12.67
N CYS A 34 -31.42 -4.54 -12.92
CA CYS A 34 -30.39 -4.04 -13.83
C CYS A 34 -29.02 -3.84 -13.19
N LEU A 35 -28.94 -3.55 -11.89
CA LEU A 35 -27.67 -3.34 -11.17
C LEU A 35 -27.11 -4.64 -10.58
N LEU A 36 -27.94 -5.59 -10.16
CA LEU A 36 -27.49 -6.78 -9.44
C LEU A 36 -27.71 -8.07 -10.23
N GLU A 37 -28.91 -8.30 -10.75
CA GLU A 37 -29.26 -9.58 -11.40
C GLU A 37 -28.79 -9.66 -12.86
N CYS A 38 -28.68 -8.52 -13.54
CA CYS A 38 -28.28 -8.46 -14.93
C CYS A 38 -26.88 -9.03 -15.11
N SER A 39 -26.73 -10.01 -16.00
CA SER A 39 -25.44 -10.63 -16.31
C SER A 39 -24.50 -9.71 -17.10
N VAL A 40 -25.05 -8.71 -17.81
CA VAL A 40 -24.30 -7.78 -18.67
C VAL A 40 -23.66 -6.67 -17.82
N ARG A 41 -22.33 -6.67 -17.74
CA ARG A 41 -21.55 -5.71 -16.93
C ARG A 41 -21.77 -4.26 -17.37
N GLU A 42 -21.92 -4.03 -18.66
CA GLU A 42 -22.12 -2.71 -19.26
C GLU A 42 -23.43 -2.10 -18.79
N VAL A 43 -24.50 -2.89 -18.70
CA VAL A 43 -25.80 -2.46 -18.16
C VAL A 43 -25.65 -2.06 -16.69
N ARG A 44 -25.02 -2.91 -15.87
CA ARG A 44 -24.75 -2.60 -14.46
C ARG A 44 -23.94 -1.33 -14.30
N THR A 45 -22.96 -1.10 -15.17
CA THR A 45 -22.08 0.08 -15.14
C THR A 45 -22.85 1.36 -15.47
N VAL A 46 -23.70 1.32 -16.50
CA VAL A 46 -24.58 2.44 -16.87
C VAL A 46 -25.56 2.76 -15.74
N VAL A 47 -26.21 1.76 -15.16
CA VAL A 47 -27.16 1.96 -14.06
C VAL A 47 -26.46 2.51 -12.82
N ALA A 48 -25.30 1.96 -12.43
CA ALA A 48 -24.50 2.50 -11.34
C ALA A 48 -24.14 3.97 -11.56
N SER A 49 -23.75 4.35 -12.78
CA SER A 49 -23.42 5.74 -13.11
C SER A 49 -24.63 6.69 -13.05
N ILE A 50 -25.82 6.25 -13.49
CA ILE A 50 -27.05 7.04 -13.35
C ILE A 50 -27.40 7.26 -11.87
N LEU A 51 -27.32 6.20 -11.06
CA LEU A 51 -27.62 6.25 -9.63
C LEU A 51 -26.61 7.13 -8.87
N GLU A 52 -25.31 7.00 -9.19
CA GLU A 52 -24.24 7.86 -8.66
C GLU A 52 -24.54 9.33 -9.00
N LYS A 53 -24.83 9.63 -10.27
CA LYS A 53 -25.10 11.00 -10.69
C LYS A 53 -26.37 11.57 -10.05
N THR A 54 -27.37 10.73 -9.81
CA THR A 54 -28.59 11.12 -9.11
C THR A 54 -28.28 11.47 -7.65
N LEU A 55 -27.50 10.64 -6.93
CA LEU A 55 -27.06 10.94 -5.56
C LEU A 55 -26.26 12.25 -5.49
N GLU A 56 -25.31 12.45 -6.40
CA GLU A 56 -24.52 13.68 -6.48
C GLU A 56 -25.38 14.92 -6.68
N SER A 57 -26.30 14.85 -7.63
CA SER A 57 -27.14 15.99 -8.01
C SER A 57 -28.16 16.28 -6.91
N ALA A 58 -28.75 15.24 -6.30
CA ALA A 58 -29.66 15.37 -5.18
C ALA A 58 -28.96 15.98 -3.95
N LEU A 59 -27.71 15.58 -3.68
CA LEU A 59 -26.89 16.21 -2.64
C LEU A 59 -26.59 17.68 -2.97
N HIS A 60 -26.23 17.97 -4.22
CA HIS A 60 -25.92 19.33 -4.67
C HIS A 60 -27.13 20.28 -4.57
N PHE A 61 -28.31 19.82 -4.97
CA PHE A 61 -29.54 20.62 -4.93
C PHE A 61 -30.23 20.65 -3.56
N GLY A 62 -29.79 19.82 -2.60
CA GLY A 62 -30.47 19.69 -1.32
C GLY A 62 -31.85 19.06 -1.46
N ASP A 63 -31.98 18.04 -2.32
CA ASP A 63 -33.26 17.38 -2.61
C ASP A 63 -33.84 16.71 -1.36
N PRO A 64 -35.13 16.93 -1.04
CA PRO A 64 -35.76 16.36 0.17
C PRO A 64 -35.85 14.82 0.15
N GLY A 65 -35.79 14.19 -1.03
CA GLY A 65 -35.81 12.74 -1.19
C GLY A 65 -34.43 12.07 -1.13
N LEU A 66 -33.34 12.83 -1.00
CA LEU A 66 -31.96 12.31 -0.95
C LEU A 66 -31.77 11.24 0.12
N ASP A 67 -32.30 11.48 1.32
CA ASP A 67 -32.20 10.54 2.43
C ASP A 67 -32.92 9.22 2.10
N SER A 68 -34.12 9.30 1.52
CA SER A 68 -34.90 8.11 1.12
C SER A 68 -34.24 7.32 -0.01
N LEU A 69 -33.60 8.00 -0.97
CA LEU A 69 -32.83 7.34 -2.02
C LEU A 69 -31.60 6.64 -1.45
N THR A 70 -30.87 7.30 -0.55
CA THR A 70 -29.69 6.73 0.10
C THR A 70 -30.06 5.47 0.89
N ASP A 71 -31.11 5.54 1.71
CA ASP A 71 -31.62 4.40 2.46
C ASP A 71 -32.10 3.26 1.54
N ALA A 72 -32.80 3.58 0.44
CA ALA A 72 -33.25 2.58 -0.53
C ALA A 72 -32.07 1.82 -1.14
N LEU A 73 -31.02 2.53 -1.57
CA LEU A 73 -29.81 1.90 -2.12
C LEU A 73 -29.04 1.08 -1.07
N LEU A 74 -28.96 1.57 0.17
CA LEU A 74 -28.27 0.84 1.25
C LEU A 74 -29.07 -0.39 1.73
N SER A 75 -30.40 -0.39 1.61
CA SER A 75 -31.25 -1.55 1.98
C SER A 75 -30.98 -2.78 1.12
N LEU A 76 -30.42 -2.61 -0.08
CA LEU A 76 -29.99 -3.71 -0.94
C LEU A 76 -28.90 -4.58 -0.28
N LEU A 77 -28.13 -4.05 0.69
CA LEU A 77 -27.13 -4.83 1.45
C LEU A 77 -27.74 -5.92 2.33
N ASP A 78 -29.01 -5.77 2.71
CA ASP A 78 -29.66 -6.69 3.66
C ASP A 78 -29.94 -8.05 3.01
N LYS A 79 -30.25 -8.05 1.71
CA LYS A 79 -30.65 -9.27 0.97
C LYS A 79 -30.14 -9.33 -0.46
N ASP A 80 -30.44 -8.33 -1.29
CA ASP A 80 -30.26 -8.42 -2.74
C ASP A 80 -28.78 -8.51 -3.15
N VAL A 81 -27.90 -7.73 -2.50
CA VAL A 81 -26.46 -7.76 -2.76
C VAL A 81 -25.84 -9.09 -2.30
N PRO A 82 -26.12 -9.61 -1.09
CA PRO A 82 -25.69 -10.96 -0.70
C PRO A 82 -26.11 -12.07 -1.68
N GLU A 83 -27.35 -12.03 -2.18
CA GLU A 83 -27.87 -13.03 -3.14
C GLU A 83 -27.19 -12.91 -4.51
N ASN A 84 -26.73 -11.71 -4.88
CA ASN A 84 -26.12 -11.39 -6.17
C ASN A 84 -24.63 -11.01 -6.07
N VAL A 85 -23.91 -11.58 -5.10
CA VAL A 85 -22.54 -11.18 -4.74
C VAL A 85 -21.55 -11.21 -5.92
N LYS A 86 -21.72 -12.10 -6.89
CA LYS A 86 -20.85 -12.20 -8.07
C LYS A 86 -20.93 -11.00 -9.03
N ASN A 87 -21.97 -10.17 -8.89
CA ASN A 87 -22.23 -9.01 -9.74
C ASN A 87 -22.20 -7.68 -8.96
N CYS A 88 -21.83 -7.70 -7.68
CA CYS A 88 -21.98 -6.54 -6.78
C CYS A 88 -20.91 -5.45 -6.97
N ALA A 89 -19.87 -5.67 -7.77
CA ALA A 89 -18.79 -4.70 -7.93
C ALA A 89 -19.29 -3.31 -8.39
N GLN A 90 -20.25 -3.24 -9.32
CA GLN A 90 -20.81 -1.98 -9.81
C GLN A 90 -21.67 -1.27 -8.74
N TYR A 91 -22.36 -2.03 -7.89
CA TYR A 91 -23.08 -1.50 -6.73
C TYR A 91 -22.13 -0.81 -5.75
N PHE A 92 -21.01 -1.45 -5.40
CA PHE A 92 -20.02 -0.82 -4.53
C PHE A 92 -19.26 0.32 -5.23
N ASN A 93 -19.04 0.23 -6.54
CA ASN A 93 -18.39 1.29 -7.31
C ASN A 93 -19.16 2.62 -7.23
N LEU A 94 -20.51 2.57 -7.24
CA LEU A 94 -21.35 3.75 -7.02
C LEU A 94 -20.97 4.49 -5.73
N PHE A 95 -20.87 3.78 -4.61
CA PHE A 95 -20.53 4.42 -3.32
C PHE A 95 -19.08 4.87 -3.28
N SER A 96 -18.18 4.10 -3.89
CA SER A 96 -16.77 4.46 -3.99
C SER A 96 -16.55 5.73 -4.81
N ASN A 97 -17.33 5.95 -5.86
CA ASN A 97 -17.27 7.17 -6.66
C ASN A 97 -17.95 8.34 -5.93
N PHE A 98 -19.13 8.09 -5.34
CA PHE A 98 -19.86 9.11 -4.59
C PHE A 98 -19.03 9.67 -3.41
N THR A 99 -18.29 8.81 -2.69
CA THR A 99 -17.40 9.23 -1.60
C THR A 99 -16.21 10.07 -2.06
N GLN A 100 -15.68 9.87 -3.27
CA GLN A 100 -14.61 10.69 -3.83
C GLN A 100 -15.03 12.15 -4.07
N ARG A 101 -16.32 12.48 -4.03
CA ARG A 101 -16.81 13.87 -4.14
C ARG A 101 -16.54 14.70 -2.89
N GLY A 102 -16.18 14.08 -1.77
CA GLY A 102 -15.70 14.77 -0.57
C GLY A 102 -16.56 14.57 0.67
N CYS A 103 -16.31 15.42 1.68
CA CYS A 103 -16.89 15.28 3.02
C CYS A 103 -18.42 15.24 3.04
N GLY A 104 -19.11 15.98 2.15
CA GLY A 104 -20.58 15.99 2.10
C GLY A 104 -21.17 14.62 1.78
N SER A 105 -20.60 13.92 0.80
CA SER A 105 -21.00 12.54 0.46
C SER A 105 -20.72 11.57 1.59
N CYS A 106 -19.53 11.65 2.19
CA CYS A 106 -19.16 10.82 3.34
C CYS A 106 -20.07 11.06 4.54
N GLN A 107 -20.43 12.32 4.82
CA GLN A 107 -21.35 12.68 5.90
C GLN A 107 -22.74 12.10 5.69
N LEU A 108 -23.28 12.17 4.46
CA LEU A 108 -24.55 11.56 4.11
C LEU A 108 -24.52 10.03 4.33
N LEU A 109 -23.46 9.36 3.86
CA LEU A 109 -23.32 7.91 4.04
C LEU A 109 -23.20 7.51 5.51
N LEU A 110 -22.46 8.28 6.32
CA LEU A 110 -22.36 8.06 7.77
C LEU A 110 -23.71 8.27 8.47
N LYS A 111 -24.46 9.33 8.10
CA LYS A 111 -25.82 9.58 8.62
C LYS A 111 -26.75 8.38 8.43
N HIS A 112 -26.60 7.65 7.32
CA HIS A 112 -27.39 6.45 6.99
C HIS A 112 -26.74 5.13 7.40
N ALA A 113 -25.71 5.18 8.26
CA ALA A 113 -24.98 4.03 8.77
C ALA A 113 -24.35 3.14 7.66
N ALA A 114 -24.03 3.71 6.50
CA ALA A 114 -23.45 2.96 5.37
C ALA A 114 -22.16 2.24 5.77
N TYR A 115 -21.28 2.91 6.53
CA TYR A 115 -20.01 2.36 7.00
C TYR A 115 -20.25 1.07 7.82
N ARG A 116 -21.15 1.12 8.80
CA ARG A 116 -21.55 -0.05 9.61
C ARG A 116 -22.22 -1.14 8.77
N ARG A 117 -23.16 -0.79 7.89
CA ARG A 117 -23.87 -1.77 7.03
C ARG A 117 -22.88 -2.50 6.10
N MET A 118 -21.92 -1.78 5.51
CA MET A 118 -20.86 -2.36 4.68
C MET A 118 -19.92 -3.27 5.48
N LEU A 119 -19.56 -2.90 6.71
CA LEU A 119 -18.78 -3.77 7.60
C LEU A 119 -19.53 -5.05 7.96
N ILE A 120 -20.82 -4.95 8.28
CA ILE A 120 -21.67 -6.13 8.55
C ILE A 120 -21.78 -7.01 7.30
N PHE A 121 -21.92 -6.41 6.11
CA PHE A 121 -21.88 -7.16 4.85
C PHE A 121 -20.56 -7.93 4.71
N LEU A 122 -19.43 -7.25 4.90
CA LEU A 122 -18.09 -7.81 4.72
C LEU A 122 -17.75 -8.92 5.73
N LEU A 123 -18.05 -8.69 7.00
CA LEU A 123 -17.60 -9.54 8.11
C LEU A 123 -18.67 -10.50 8.62
N GLY A 124 -19.95 -10.19 8.41
CA GLY A 124 -21.07 -10.81 9.11
C GLY A 124 -21.37 -10.13 10.45
N SER A 125 -22.57 -10.39 10.98
CA SER A 125 -22.99 -9.84 12.28
C SER A 125 -22.17 -10.43 13.43
N ASN A 126 -21.51 -9.56 14.22
CA ASN A 126 -20.76 -9.95 15.42
C ASN A 126 -19.63 -10.98 15.20
N ARG A 127 -18.90 -10.87 14.08
CA ARG A 127 -17.76 -11.76 13.79
C ARG A 127 -16.72 -11.69 14.90
N GLN A 128 -16.40 -12.83 15.51
CA GLN A 128 -15.27 -12.98 16.42
C GLN A 128 -14.00 -13.38 15.65
N ASN A 129 -12.82 -13.07 16.21
CA ASN A 129 -11.52 -13.34 15.57
C ASN A 129 -11.30 -14.81 15.14
N ASN A 130 -11.92 -15.77 15.82
CA ASN A 130 -11.73 -17.20 15.55
C ASN A 130 -12.75 -17.78 14.55
N GLN A 131 -13.61 -16.95 13.96
CA GLN A 131 -14.59 -17.40 12.98
C GLN A 131 -14.06 -17.30 11.55
N ASN A 132 -14.45 -18.29 10.73
CA ASN A 132 -14.18 -18.31 9.30
C ASN A 132 -14.71 -17.04 8.62
N ARG A 133 -14.04 -16.65 7.52
CA ARG A 133 -14.52 -15.54 6.68
C ARG A 133 -15.91 -15.85 6.15
N ARG A 134 -16.77 -14.82 6.12
CA ARG A 134 -18.12 -14.91 5.55
C ARG A 134 -18.09 -15.24 4.06
N TRP A 135 -17.13 -14.65 3.35
CA TRP A 135 -17.02 -14.74 1.90
C TRP A 135 -15.81 -15.57 1.49
N SER A 136 -15.97 -16.37 0.43
CA SER A 136 -14.86 -17.07 -0.20
C SER A 136 -13.91 -16.08 -0.90
N PRO A 137 -12.63 -16.43 -1.10
CA PRO A 137 -11.69 -15.58 -1.85
C PRO A 137 -12.18 -15.22 -3.27
N ALA A 138 -12.94 -16.12 -3.92
CA ALA A 138 -13.52 -15.84 -5.23
C ALA A 138 -14.59 -14.74 -5.18
N GLN A 139 -15.42 -14.71 -4.14
CA GLN A 139 -16.42 -13.66 -3.93
C GLN A 139 -15.76 -12.36 -3.46
N ALA A 140 -14.74 -12.45 -2.61
CA ALA A 140 -14.05 -11.28 -2.06
C ALA A 140 -13.44 -10.37 -3.14
N ARG A 141 -13.10 -10.93 -4.32
CA ARG A 141 -12.61 -10.17 -5.48
C ARG A 141 -13.59 -9.09 -5.98
N GLU A 142 -14.88 -9.23 -5.69
CA GLU A 142 -15.89 -8.24 -6.07
C GLU A 142 -15.95 -7.02 -5.12
N PHE A 143 -15.18 -7.03 -4.02
CA PHE A 143 -15.31 -6.03 -2.93
C PHE A 143 -14.27 -4.91 -2.96
N LEU A 144 -13.50 -4.76 -4.05
CA LEU A 144 -12.50 -3.68 -4.15
C LEU A 144 -13.11 -2.30 -3.86
N HIS A 145 -14.26 -1.99 -4.45
CA HIS A 145 -14.92 -0.71 -4.26
C HIS A 145 -15.57 -0.58 -2.87
N LEU A 146 -15.94 -1.69 -2.22
CA LEU A 146 -16.40 -1.68 -0.82
C LEU A 146 -15.25 -1.22 0.08
N HIS A 147 -14.09 -1.87 -0.03
CA HIS A 147 -12.89 -1.49 0.71
C HIS A 147 -12.49 -0.04 0.44
N SER A 148 -12.56 0.40 -0.82
CA SER A 148 -12.28 1.77 -1.22
C SER A 148 -13.23 2.78 -0.57
N THR A 149 -14.53 2.46 -0.49
CA THR A 149 -15.53 3.31 0.17
C THR A 149 -15.23 3.47 1.67
N LEU A 150 -14.93 2.37 2.38
CA LEU A 150 -14.58 2.41 3.80
C LEU A 150 -13.28 3.20 4.04
N ALA A 151 -12.29 3.03 3.16
CA ALA A 151 -11.03 3.77 3.20
C ALA A 151 -11.24 5.27 2.99
N LEU A 152 -12.01 5.67 1.98
CA LEU A 152 -12.31 7.07 1.67
C LEU A 152 -13.06 7.77 2.81
N ILE A 153 -14.07 7.12 3.41
CA ILE A 153 -14.78 7.68 4.56
C ILE A 153 -13.81 7.91 5.73
N THR A 154 -12.91 6.96 5.99
CA THR A 154 -11.87 7.10 7.03
C THR A 154 -10.89 8.24 6.70
N LEU A 155 -10.46 8.37 5.45
CA LEU A 155 -9.55 9.43 5.00
C LEU A 155 -10.17 10.83 5.10
N HIS A 156 -11.50 10.94 5.02
CA HIS A 156 -12.24 12.18 5.25
C HIS A 156 -12.53 12.48 6.74
N THR A 157 -12.05 11.65 7.66
CA THR A 157 -12.30 11.77 9.10
C THR A 157 -11.08 12.34 9.84
N ASP A 158 -11.30 13.21 10.82
CA ASP A 158 -10.26 13.72 11.71
C ASP A 158 -9.86 12.66 12.74
N LEU A 159 -8.65 12.12 12.58
CA LEU A 159 -8.07 11.11 13.47
C LEU A 159 -7.14 11.72 14.52
N SER A 160 -7.04 13.05 14.61
CA SER A 160 -6.21 13.73 15.62
C SER A 160 -6.46 13.24 17.05
N PRO A 161 -7.71 12.95 17.49
CA PRO A 161 -7.98 12.40 18.82
C PRO A 161 -7.39 11.01 19.09
N GLN A 162 -7.01 10.26 18.05
CA GLN A 162 -6.42 8.92 18.19
C GLN A 162 -4.89 8.92 18.25
N ARG A 163 -4.25 10.09 18.14
CA ARG A 163 -2.80 10.20 18.23
C ARG A 163 -2.35 9.97 19.67
N THR A 164 -1.37 9.10 19.86
CA THR A 164 -0.74 8.82 21.16
C THR A 164 0.46 9.73 21.42
N LEU A 165 1.09 10.27 20.37
CA LEU A 165 2.21 11.20 20.44
C LEU A 165 1.93 12.51 19.70
N THR A 166 2.63 13.57 20.08
CA THR A 166 2.59 14.84 19.37
C THR A 166 3.42 14.77 18.08
N PRO A 167 2.95 15.29 16.93
CA PRO A 167 3.67 15.18 15.65
C PRO A 167 5.07 15.79 15.58
N GLY A 168 5.45 16.66 16.52
CA GLY A 168 6.80 17.23 16.59
C GLY A 168 7.25 18.02 15.35
N GLY A 169 6.31 18.55 14.55
CA GLY A 169 6.61 19.23 13.28
C GLY A 169 6.57 18.33 12.04
N SER A 170 6.36 17.03 12.21
CA SER A 170 6.15 16.09 11.10
C SER A 170 4.86 16.45 10.36
N LYS A 171 4.87 16.27 9.04
CA LYS A 171 3.68 16.48 8.22
C LYS A 171 2.82 15.23 8.26
N LEU A 172 1.49 15.41 8.24
CA LEU A 172 0.61 14.28 7.98
C LEU A 172 1.01 13.60 6.66
N PRO A 173 0.90 12.27 6.57
CA PRO A 173 1.05 11.56 5.31
C PRO A 173 0.19 12.24 4.25
N ALA A 174 0.78 12.50 3.07
CA ALA A 174 0.06 13.16 1.99
C ALA A 174 -1.15 12.30 1.59
N SER A 175 -2.36 12.80 1.87
CA SER A 175 -3.59 12.16 1.41
C SER A 175 -3.80 12.46 -0.07
N SER A 176 -4.09 11.45 -0.88
CA SER A 176 -4.53 11.66 -2.27
C SER A 176 -5.88 12.38 -2.33
N VAL A 177 -6.63 12.35 -1.22
CA VAL A 177 -7.92 13.00 -1.06
C VAL A 177 -7.72 14.48 -0.73
N GLN A 178 -7.83 15.33 -1.76
CA GLN A 178 -7.83 16.78 -1.60
C GLN A 178 -9.09 17.23 -0.87
N SER A 179 -8.99 17.49 0.43
CA SER A 179 -10.09 18.13 1.17
C SER A 179 -10.01 19.64 0.99
N SER A 180 -10.88 20.21 0.16
CA SER A 180 -11.08 21.67 0.08
C SER A 180 -11.76 22.25 1.34
N GLY A 181 -12.21 21.39 2.28
CA GLY A 181 -12.94 21.77 3.50
C GLY A 181 -12.42 21.08 4.77
N PRO A 182 -13.04 21.34 5.94
CA PRO A 182 -12.67 20.68 7.19
C PRO A 182 -12.98 19.16 7.14
N LEU A 183 -12.16 18.37 7.82
CA LEU A 183 -12.39 16.94 8.02
C LEU A 183 -13.63 16.69 8.89
N LEU A 184 -14.25 15.52 8.71
CA LEU A 184 -15.39 15.08 9.50
C LEU A 184 -14.95 14.69 10.92
N GLN A 185 -15.83 14.88 11.91
CA GLN A 185 -15.59 14.36 13.25
C GLN A 185 -15.53 12.82 13.24
N LEU A 186 -14.66 12.26 14.08
CA LEU A 186 -14.54 10.80 14.25
C LEU A 186 -15.88 10.15 14.63
N HIS A 187 -16.42 9.38 13.68
CA HIS A 187 -17.66 8.65 13.86
C HIS A 187 -17.46 7.39 14.73
N PRO A 188 -18.39 7.03 15.63
CA PRO A 188 -18.28 5.85 16.50
C PRO A 188 -18.06 4.53 15.74
N ASP A 189 -18.69 4.36 14.58
CA ASP A 189 -18.50 3.13 13.77
C ASP A 189 -17.06 3.00 13.25
N ILE A 190 -16.43 4.12 12.90
CA ILE A 190 -15.02 4.14 12.44
C ILE A 190 -14.12 3.82 13.63
N LEU A 191 -14.35 4.49 14.77
CA LEU A 191 -13.64 4.24 16.03
C LEU A 191 -13.65 2.75 16.40
N ALA A 192 -14.83 2.14 16.47
CA ALA A 192 -15.00 0.73 16.82
C ALA A 192 -14.37 -0.23 15.81
N SER A 193 -14.34 0.13 14.53
CA SER A 193 -13.80 -0.76 13.48
C SER A 193 -12.28 -0.76 13.36
N LEU A 194 -11.61 0.30 13.80
CA LEU A 194 -10.17 0.50 13.55
C LEU A 194 -9.34 0.64 14.84
N PHE A 195 -9.90 1.24 15.89
CA PHE A 195 -9.13 1.66 17.06
C PHE A 195 -9.50 0.94 18.36
N THR A 196 -10.40 -0.05 18.29
CA THR A 196 -10.76 -0.89 19.43
C THR A 196 -10.49 -2.38 19.14
N PRO A 197 -10.37 -3.24 20.16
CA PRO A 197 -10.17 -4.68 19.97
C PRO A 197 -11.24 -5.35 19.11
N GLU A 198 -12.48 -4.86 19.14
CA GLU A 198 -13.60 -5.34 18.34
C GLU A 198 -13.39 -5.12 16.83
N GLY A 199 -12.52 -4.18 16.45
CA GLY A 199 -12.17 -3.86 15.07
C GLY A 199 -11.16 -4.81 14.42
N GLN A 200 -10.52 -5.69 15.19
CA GLN A 200 -9.50 -6.61 14.65
C GLN A 200 -9.94 -7.45 13.44
N PRO A 201 -11.17 -7.99 13.37
CA PRO A 201 -11.64 -8.71 12.19
C PRO A 201 -11.61 -7.86 10.91
N TYR A 202 -11.86 -6.55 11.01
CA TYR A 202 -11.80 -5.66 9.86
C TYR A 202 -10.35 -5.45 9.39
N LEU A 203 -9.42 -5.19 10.31
CA LEU A 203 -8.00 -5.06 9.95
C LEU A 203 -7.44 -6.34 9.33
N LEU A 204 -7.85 -7.51 9.83
CA LEU A 204 -7.49 -8.79 9.22
C LEU A 204 -8.10 -8.94 7.81
N GLU A 205 -9.33 -8.47 7.61
CA GLU A 205 -9.95 -8.45 6.28
C GLU A 205 -9.23 -7.49 5.32
N VAL A 206 -8.71 -6.36 5.80
CA VAL A 206 -7.82 -5.48 5.01
C VAL A 206 -6.55 -6.23 4.59
N MET A 207 -5.96 -7.04 5.48
CA MET A 207 -4.81 -7.86 5.13
C MET A 207 -5.13 -8.89 4.03
N PHE A 208 -6.30 -9.53 4.09
CA PHE A 208 -6.76 -10.43 3.04
C PHE A 208 -7.01 -9.68 1.73
N ALA A 209 -7.62 -8.49 1.79
CA ALA A 209 -7.83 -7.65 0.62
C ALA A 209 -6.52 -7.29 -0.07
N MET A 210 -5.47 -6.96 0.69
CA MET A 210 -4.14 -6.69 0.13
C MET A 210 -3.56 -7.87 -0.65
N ARG A 211 -3.82 -9.10 -0.21
CA ARG A 211 -3.33 -10.33 -0.86
C ARG A 211 -4.16 -10.74 -2.07
N GLU A 212 -5.49 -10.64 -1.96
CA GLU A 212 -6.44 -11.30 -2.87
C GLU A 212 -6.97 -10.37 -3.97
N LEU A 213 -7.01 -9.06 -3.73
CA LEU A 213 -7.54 -8.11 -4.69
C LEU A 213 -6.51 -7.72 -5.75
N SER A 214 -7.00 -7.56 -6.97
CA SER A 214 -6.27 -6.97 -8.08
C SER A 214 -6.86 -5.58 -8.37
N GLY A 215 -6.03 -4.55 -8.49
CA GLY A 215 -6.48 -3.18 -8.75
C GLY A 215 -5.74 -2.13 -7.91
N PRO A 216 -6.16 -0.87 -7.96
CA PRO A 216 -5.56 0.20 -7.17
C PRO A 216 -5.89 0.04 -5.67
N LEU A 217 -4.90 -0.41 -4.89
CA LEU A 217 -5.02 -0.58 -3.43
C LEU A 217 -4.44 0.61 -2.63
N SER A 218 -4.09 1.71 -3.31
CA SER A 218 -3.49 2.89 -2.67
C SER A 218 -4.35 3.45 -1.55
N LEU A 219 -5.68 3.49 -1.73
CA LEU A 219 -6.61 3.99 -0.71
C LEU A 219 -6.54 3.19 0.60
N LEU A 220 -6.39 1.86 0.55
CA LEU A 220 -6.24 1.04 1.75
C LEU A 220 -4.90 1.33 2.45
N ILE A 221 -3.84 1.52 1.68
CA ILE A 221 -2.52 1.85 2.22
C ILE A 221 -2.51 3.25 2.84
N GLU A 222 -3.12 4.23 2.17
CA GLU A 222 -3.32 5.59 2.67
C GLU A 222 -4.16 5.59 3.96
N MET A 223 -5.25 4.83 4.00
CA MET A 223 -6.06 4.68 5.22
C MET A 223 -5.21 4.13 6.37
N VAL A 224 -4.48 3.04 6.14
CA VAL A 224 -3.67 2.38 7.19
C VAL A 224 -2.53 3.29 7.67
N THR A 225 -1.86 4.00 6.76
CA THR A 225 -0.78 4.94 7.12
C THR A 225 -1.31 6.16 7.85
N TYR A 226 -2.46 6.69 7.42
CA TYR A 226 -3.14 7.79 8.11
C TYR A 226 -3.56 7.41 9.54
N CYS A 227 -4.12 6.21 9.73
CA CYS A 227 -4.44 5.68 11.05
C CYS A 227 -3.19 5.39 11.92
N SER A 228 -2.05 5.10 11.28
CA SER A 228 -0.78 4.82 11.97
C SER A 228 -0.03 6.07 12.43
N TYR A 229 -0.34 7.22 11.84
CA TYR A 229 0.37 8.47 12.08
C TYR A 229 0.24 8.94 13.54
N CYS A 230 1.38 9.02 14.23
CA CYS A 230 1.48 9.32 15.66
C CYS A 230 0.60 8.44 16.56
N ASN A 231 0.24 7.22 16.12
CA ASN A 231 -0.58 6.28 16.87
C ASN A 231 0.18 4.97 17.09
N GLU A 232 0.77 4.82 18.27
CA GLU A 232 1.61 3.68 18.62
C GLU A 232 0.81 2.37 18.63
N GLY A 233 -0.33 2.35 19.34
CA GLY A 233 -1.14 1.14 19.48
C GLY A 233 -1.63 0.60 18.14
N PHE A 234 -2.15 1.49 17.27
CA PHE A 234 -2.60 1.10 15.94
C PHE A 234 -1.44 0.63 15.05
N SER A 235 -0.36 1.41 14.98
CA SER A 235 0.74 1.11 14.07
C SER A 235 1.46 -0.20 14.42
N LEU A 236 1.72 -0.46 15.70
CA LEU A 236 2.31 -1.73 16.14
C LEU A 236 1.34 -2.91 15.93
N GLY A 237 0.04 -2.72 16.15
CA GLY A 237 -0.98 -3.73 15.87
C GLY A 237 -1.03 -4.13 14.39
N VAL A 238 -0.96 -3.16 13.47
CA VAL A 238 -0.91 -3.44 12.03
C VAL A 238 0.40 -4.13 11.64
N LEU A 239 1.55 -3.72 12.20
CA LEU A 239 2.83 -4.40 11.95
C LEU A 239 2.78 -5.87 12.38
N GLN A 240 2.09 -6.18 13.49
CA GLN A 240 1.88 -7.57 13.91
C GLN A 240 1.02 -8.37 12.91
N LEU A 241 -0.03 -7.77 12.36
CA LEU A 241 -0.87 -8.40 11.33
C LEU A 241 -0.10 -8.64 10.03
N LEU A 242 0.66 -7.65 9.56
CA LEU A 242 1.51 -7.76 8.36
C LEU A 242 2.55 -8.87 8.51
N LYS A 243 3.22 -8.93 9.66
CA LYS A 243 4.16 -9.99 10.01
C LYS A 243 3.53 -11.38 9.92
N SER A 244 2.32 -11.55 10.46
CA SER A 244 1.58 -12.81 10.33
C SER A 244 1.30 -13.17 8.86
N GLN A 245 0.95 -12.19 8.02
CA GLN A 245 0.77 -12.43 6.59
C GLN A 245 2.09 -12.84 5.90
N LEU A 246 3.20 -12.17 6.19
CA LEU A 246 4.51 -12.49 5.61
C LEU A 246 4.98 -13.90 5.96
N GLU A 247 4.68 -14.37 7.18
CA GLU A 247 5.02 -15.72 7.64
C GLU A 247 4.16 -16.81 6.98
N THR A 248 2.85 -16.56 6.87
CA THR A 248 1.86 -17.61 6.55
C THR A 248 1.41 -17.63 5.09
N ALA A 249 1.42 -16.51 4.39
CA ALA A 249 0.89 -16.42 3.03
C ALA A 249 1.86 -16.98 1.97
N PRO A 250 1.35 -17.46 0.83
CA PRO A 250 2.18 -17.82 -0.32
C PRO A 250 3.03 -16.64 -0.81
N PRO A 251 4.31 -16.84 -1.17
CA PRO A 251 5.21 -15.76 -1.60
C PRO A 251 4.69 -14.87 -2.73
N HIS A 252 3.92 -15.42 -3.67
CA HIS A 252 3.37 -14.68 -4.81
C HIS A 252 2.24 -13.70 -4.46
N GLU A 253 1.67 -13.80 -3.26
CA GLU A 253 0.63 -12.90 -2.76
C GLU A 253 1.20 -11.74 -1.91
N LEU A 254 2.51 -11.73 -1.66
CA LEU A 254 3.13 -10.81 -0.70
C LEU A 254 3.43 -9.42 -1.26
N LYS A 255 3.34 -9.19 -2.57
CA LYS A 255 3.74 -7.92 -3.21
C LYS A 255 3.09 -6.71 -2.54
N ASN A 256 1.76 -6.74 -2.39
CA ASN A 256 0.99 -5.65 -1.79
C ASN A 256 1.16 -5.58 -0.27
N VAL A 257 1.43 -6.71 0.39
CA VAL A 257 1.75 -6.77 1.83
C VAL A 257 3.07 -6.05 2.11
N PHE A 258 4.11 -6.30 1.31
CA PHE A 258 5.37 -5.58 1.38
C PHE A 258 5.22 -4.09 1.04
N GLN A 259 4.38 -3.75 0.06
CA GLN A 259 4.10 -2.36 -0.26
C GLN A 259 3.43 -1.63 0.92
N MET A 260 2.43 -2.22 1.58
CA MET A 260 1.83 -1.64 2.78
C MET A 260 2.84 -1.51 3.93
N LEU A 261 3.66 -2.53 4.16
CA LEU A 261 4.73 -2.47 5.15
C LEU A 261 5.72 -1.34 4.86
N GLN A 262 6.12 -1.16 3.60
CA GLN A 262 6.99 -0.06 3.18
C GLN A 262 6.37 1.29 3.58
N GLU A 263 5.12 1.53 3.18
CA GLU A 263 4.46 2.81 3.42
C GLU A 263 4.29 3.12 4.91
N ILE A 264 4.05 2.11 5.76
CA ILE A 264 4.01 2.30 7.22
C ILE A 264 5.40 2.64 7.79
N LEU A 265 6.46 2.00 7.30
CA LEU A 265 7.82 2.21 7.80
C LEU A 265 8.44 3.55 7.34
N VAL A 266 7.94 4.13 6.25
CA VAL A 266 8.37 5.46 5.79
C VAL A 266 7.53 6.61 6.32
N VAL A 267 6.46 6.35 7.09
CA VAL A 267 5.73 7.41 7.78
C VAL A 267 6.71 8.19 8.66
N GLU A 268 6.86 9.47 8.36
CA GLU A 268 7.69 10.40 9.12
C GLU A 268 6.89 10.92 10.31
N ASP A 269 7.15 10.35 11.49
CA ASP A 269 6.61 10.81 12.77
C ASP A 269 7.56 10.34 13.90
N PRO A 270 7.32 10.71 15.17
CA PRO A 270 8.17 10.28 16.28
C PRO A 270 8.26 8.76 16.53
N LEU A 271 7.40 7.95 15.89
CA LEU A 271 7.36 6.49 16.03
C LEU A 271 8.13 5.76 14.93
N GLN A 272 8.67 6.45 13.92
CA GLN A 272 9.31 5.80 12.76
C GLN A 272 10.42 4.82 13.16
N SER A 273 11.35 5.26 14.03
CA SER A 273 12.44 4.41 14.51
C SER A 273 11.94 3.19 15.29
N GLN A 274 10.86 3.36 16.07
CA GLN A 274 10.24 2.26 16.81
C GLN A 274 9.58 1.25 15.86
N ARG A 275 8.91 1.73 14.81
CA ARG A 275 8.31 0.87 13.77
C ARG A 275 9.38 0.06 13.03
N LEU A 276 10.51 0.67 12.68
CA LEU A 276 11.66 -0.01 12.06
C LEU A 276 12.19 -1.12 12.98
N LYS A 277 12.47 -0.78 14.24
CA LYS A 277 12.93 -1.75 15.25
C LYS A 277 11.97 -2.91 15.41
N TYR A 278 10.67 -2.63 15.56
CA TYR A 278 9.65 -3.67 15.72
C TYR A 278 9.57 -4.60 14.50
N ALA A 279 9.55 -4.03 13.29
CA ALA A 279 9.39 -4.79 12.05
C ALA A 279 10.58 -5.73 11.78
N PHE A 280 11.81 -5.33 12.13
CA PHE A 280 13.01 -6.10 11.83
C PHE A 280 13.50 -6.97 12.99
N GLU A 281 13.56 -6.44 14.21
CA GLU A 281 14.25 -7.05 15.35
C GLU A 281 13.34 -7.75 16.37
N SER A 282 12.00 -7.66 16.26
CA SER A 282 11.11 -8.41 17.17
C SER A 282 11.36 -9.93 17.08
N ASP A 283 10.95 -10.72 18.08
CA ASP A 283 11.18 -12.18 18.14
C ASP A 283 10.74 -12.97 16.90
N LYS A 284 9.84 -12.40 16.09
CA LYS A 284 9.52 -12.93 14.75
C LYS A 284 9.51 -11.85 13.65
N GLY A 285 10.34 -10.83 13.83
CA GLY A 285 10.55 -9.76 12.85
C GLY A 285 11.14 -10.31 11.55
N LEU A 286 11.33 -9.43 10.57
CA LEU A 286 11.81 -9.80 9.24
C LEU A 286 13.15 -10.55 9.28
N LEU A 287 14.08 -10.20 10.18
CA LEU A 287 15.37 -10.89 10.29
C LEU A 287 15.21 -12.35 10.73
N ALA A 288 14.33 -12.60 11.70
CA ALA A 288 13.99 -13.95 12.13
C ALA A 288 13.30 -14.74 11.01
N LEU A 289 12.36 -14.11 10.29
CA LEU A 289 11.67 -14.72 9.15
C LEU A 289 12.66 -15.08 8.03
N MET A 290 13.65 -14.24 7.75
CA MET A 290 14.70 -14.52 6.78
C MET A 290 15.52 -15.75 7.21
N HIS A 291 15.95 -15.83 8.46
CA HIS A 291 16.65 -17.01 8.98
C HIS A 291 15.83 -18.29 8.87
N GLN A 292 14.55 -18.24 9.21
CA GLN A 292 13.65 -19.40 9.14
C GLN A 292 13.39 -19.85 7.70
N SER A 293 13.26 -18.91 6.77
CA SER A 293 12.84 -19.20 5.39
C SER A 293 13.99 -19.51 4.44
N ASN A 294 15.24 -19.16 4.76
CA ASN A 294 16.39 -19.23 3.83
C ASN A 294 16.60 -20.57 3.11
N ASN A 295 16.20 -21.70 3.73
CA ASN A 295 16.34 -23.05 3.18
C ASN A 295 15.00 -23.67 2.75
N VAL A 296 13.92 -23.39 3.47
CA VAL A 296 12.59 -24.01 3.22
C VAL A 296 11.71 -23.22 2.24
N ASP A 297 11.92 -21.91 2.18
CA ASP A 297 11.23 -20.97 1.30
C ASP A 297 12.21 -19.84 0.91
N SER A 298 13.26 -20.24 0.18
CA SER A 298 14.33 -19.34 -0.26
C SER A 298 13.81 -18.13 -1.04
N ARG A 299 12.63 -18.22 -1.68
CA ARG A 299 11.97 -17.09 -2.33
C ARG A 299 11.47 -16.06 -1.34
N ARG A 300 10.78 -16.48 -0.27
CA ARG A 300 10.35 -15.57 0.80
C ARG A 300 11.55 -14.88 1.44
N CYS A 301 12.64 -15.62 1.71
CA CYS A 301 13.88 -15.05 2.21
C CYS A 301 14.40 -13.95 1.28
N TYR A 302 14.48 -14.23 -0.03
CA TYR A 302 14.90 -13.23 -1.02
C TYR A 302 13.96 -12.01 -1.06
N GLN A 303 12.63 -12.19 -1.01
CA GLN A 303 11.70 -11.06 -0.98
C GLN A 303 11.93 -10.16 0.24
N CYS A 304 12.26 -10.73 1.40
CA CYS A 304 12.62 -9.96 2.59
C CYS A 304 13.96 -9.20 2.41
N VAL A 305 14.98 -9.82 1.80
CA VAL A 305 16.24 -9.13 1.44
C VAL A 305 15.96 -7.96 0.50
N LYS A 306 15.20 -8.20 -0.57
CA LYS A 306 14.82 -7.18 -1.56
C LYS A 306 14.06 -6.04 -0.90
N PHE A 307 13.14 -6.34 0.02
CA PHE A 307 12.40 -5.34 0.78
C PHE A 307 13.33 -4.47 1.63
N LEU A 308 14.25 -5.06 2.39
CA LEU A 308 15.24 -4.33 3.19
C LEU A 308 16.03 -3.33 2.34
N VAL A 309 16.58 -3.81 1.21
CA VAL A 309 17.36 -2.97 0.28
C VAL A 309 16.50 -1.86 -0.32
N THR A 310 15.28 -2.19 -0.75
CA THR A 310 14.34 -1.20 -1.34
C THR A 310 13.96 -0.12 -0.32
N LEU A 311 13.74 -0.50 0.94
CA LEU A 311 13.42 0.44 2.01
C LEU A 311 14.60 1.37 2.29
N ALA A 312 15.83 0.84 2.36
CA ALA A 312 17.04 1.63 2.55
C ALA A 312 17.28 2.66 1.43
N GLN A 313 16.89 2.34 0.19
CA GLN A 313 17.02 3.27 -0.94
C GLN A 313 16.02 4.42 -0.88
N LYS A 314 14.83 4.19 -0.31
CA LYS A 314 13.73 5.15 -0.30
C LYS A 314 13.65 5.99 0.98
N CYS A 315 14.21 5.49 2.08
CA CYS A 315 14.05 6.07 3.41
C CYS A 315 15.41 6.27 4.07
N PRO A 316 15.95 7.51 4.12
CA PRO A 316 17.24 7.79 4.76
C PRO A 316 17.31 7.32 6.23
N PRO A 317 16.29 7.54 7.08
CA PRO A 317 16.28 6.98 8.44
C PRO A 317 16.41 5.45 8.46
N ALA A 318 15.77 4.74 7.53
CA ALA A 318 15.91 3.29 7.42
C ALA A 318 17.32 2.90 6.92
N LYS A 319 17.90 3.65 5.98
CA LYS A 319 19.28 3.44 5.50
C LYS A 319 20.26 3.49 6.67
N ASP A 320 20.19 4.54 7.49
CA ASP A 320 21.07 4.73 8.64
C ASP A 320 20.85 3.62 9.67
N TYR A 321 19.60 3.29 9.97
CA TYR A 321 19.25 2.16 10.83
C TYR A 321 19.88 0.83 10.36
N PHE A 322 19.83 0.50 9.06
CA PHE A 322 20.42 -0.74 8.56
C PHE A 322 21.94 -0.75 8.56
N LYS A 323 22.60 0.42 8.41
CA LYS A 323 24.05 0.52 8.58
C LYS A 323 24.44 0.17 10.00
N ASP A 324 23.76 0.73 11.00
CA ASP A 324 24.02 0.43 12.40
C ASP A 324 23.78 -1.05 12.70
N LEU A 325 22.73 -1.63 12.12
CA LEU A 325 22.33 -3.02 12.30
C LEU A 325 23.09 -4.03 11.40
N SER A 326 24.13 -3.63 10.66
CA SER A 326 24.82 -4.48 9.67
C SER A 326 25.24 -5.87 10.18
N GLY A 327 25.64 -5.99 11.45
CA GLY A 327 26.02 -7.26 12.07
C GLY A 327 24.90 -8.31 12.09
N HIS A 328 23.62 -7.89 12.11
CA HIS A 328 22.48 -8.80 12.22
C HIS A 328 21.99 -9.32 10.87
N TRP A 329 22.30 -8.63 9.76
CA TRP A 329 21.77 -8.97 8.44
C TRP A 329 22.84 -9.19 7.36
N SER A 330 24.12 -8.92 7.65
CA SER A 330 25.23 -9.17 6.71
C SER A 330 25.28 -10.62 6.18
N TRP A 331 24.87 -11.59 7.00
CA TRP A 331 24.72 -12.99 6.59
C TRP A 331 23.77 -13.14 5.39
N ALA A 332 22.76 -12.29 5.26
CA ALA A 332 21.78 -12.36 4.17
C ALA A 332 22.40 -11.97 2.83
N VAL A 333 23.40 -11.06 2.84
CA VAL A 333 24.20 -10.73 1.66
C VAL A 333 25.08 -11.91 1.26
N GLN A 334 25.75 -12.54 2.22
CA GLN A 334 26.55 -13.75 1.97
C GLN A 334 25.68 -14.90 1.44
N TRP A 335 24.48 -15.07 2.01
CA TRP A 335 23.50 -16.05 1.55
C TRP A 335 23.05 -15.76 0.11
N LEU A 336 22.73 -14.51 -0.22
CA LEU A 336 22.31 -14.14 -1.57
C LEU A 336 23.44 -14.30 -2.58
N GLN A 337 24.67 -13.92 -2.22
CA GLN A 337 25.87 -14.14 -3.03
C GLN A 337 26.10 -15.62 -3.32
N LYS A 338 25.96 -16.48 -2.29
CA LYS A 338 26.03 -17.94 -2.45
C LYS A 338 24.92 -18.44 -3.39
N LYS A 339 23.67 -18.00 -3.21
CA LYS A 339 22.55 -18.40 -4.08
C LYS A 339 22.73 -17.98 -5.52
N MET A 340 23.31 -16.80 -5.76
CA MET A 340 23.64 -16.30 -7.10
C MET A 340 24.75 -17.10 -7.79
N THR A 341 25.68 -17.68 -7.02
CA THR A 341 26.87 -18.38 -7.55
C THR A 341 26.75 -19.92 -7.51
N GLU A 342 25.83 -20.49 -6.72
CA GLU A 342 25.56 -21.93 -6.63
C GLU A 342 25.29 -22.53 -8.03
N HIS A 343 26.17 -23.44 -8.47
CA HIS A 343 26.19 -24.00 -9.82
C HIS A 343 25.02 -24.95 -10.09
N TYR A 344 24.10 -24.53 -10.94
CA TYR A 344 23.45 -25.38 -11.93
C TYR A 344 23.42 -24.58 -13.24
N TRP A 345 23.85 -25.19 -14.34
CA TRP A 345 23.82 -24.63 -15.70
C TRP A 345 22.36 -24.42 -16.17
N THR A 346 21.66 -23.45 -15.59
CA THR A 346 20.43 -22.93 -16.15
C THR A 346 20.65 -21.48 -16.57
N PRO A 347 20.33 -21.11 -17.82
CA PRO A 347 20.34 -19.73 -18.26
C PRO A 347 19.54 -18.85 -17.29
N GLN A 348 19.84 -17.55 -17.24
CA GLN A 348 19.07 -16.57 -16.48
C GLN A 348 17.56 -16.86 -16.63
N SER A 349 16.88 -17.05 -15.50
CA SER A 349 15.49 -17.48 -15.52
C SER A 349 14.59 -16.29 -15.89
N ASN A 350 13.74 -16.46 -16.91
CA ASN A 350 12.65 -15.51 -17.21
C ASN A 350 11.53 -15.52 -16.13
N VAL A 351 11.68 -16.35 -15.09
CA VAL A 351 10.70 -16.53 -14.01
C VAL A 351 11.03 -15.57 -12.86
N SER A 352 10.09 -14.68 -12.53
CA SER A 352 10.24 -13.71 -11.45
C SER A 352 10.14 -14.35 -10.06
N ASN A 353 10.92 -13.83 -9.12
CA ASN A 353 10.81 -14.14 -7.68
C ASN A 353 9.56 -13.50 -7.02
N GLU A 354 8.84 -12.62 -7.72
CA GLU A 354 7.64 -11.97 -7.17
C GLU A 354 6.34 -12.67 -7.56
N THR A 355 6.27 -13.30 -8.73
CA THR A 355 4.99 -13.78 -9.31
C THR A 355 4.89 -15.29 -9.44
N SER A 356 6.00 -16.03 -9.34
CA SER A 356 5.97 -17.48 -9.44
C SER A 356 5.38 -18.12 -8.17
N THR A 357 4.79 -19.31 -8.30
CA THR A 357 4.19 -20.07 -7.19
C THR A 357 5.17 -21.01 -6.46
N ASN A 358 6.34 -21.30 -7.03
CA ASN A 358 7.36 -22.14 -6.40
C ASN A 358 7.97 -21.51 -5.12
N LYS A 359 8.64 -22.29 -4.28
CA LYS A 359 9.34 -21.78 -3.07
C LYS A 359 10.84 -21.56 -3.29
N THR A 360 11.30 -21.81 -4.50
CA THR A 360 12.72 -21.78 -4.87
C THR A 360 13.09 -20.42 -5.46
N PHE A 361 14.16 -19.84 -4.93
CA PHE A 361 14.82 -18.66 -5.46
C PHE A 361 15.19 -18.84 -6.94
N GLN A 362 15.03 -17.76 -7.71
CA GLN A 362 15.35 -17.67 -9.12
C GLN A 362 16.47 -16.64 -9.33
N ARG A 363 17.45 -16.97 -10.19
CA ARG A 363 18.56 -16.05 -10.50
C ARG A 363 18.12 -15.09 -11.59
N THR A 364 17.81 -13.86 -11.19
CA THR A 364 17.33 -12.80 -12.07
C THR A 364 18.22 -11.57 -11.99
N ILE A 365 18.14 -10.69 -12.99
CA ILE A 365 18.84 -9.39 -12.99
C ILE A 365 18.47 -8.59 -11.73
N SER A 366 17.18 -8.53 -11.37
CA SER A 366 16.73 -7.87 -10.14
C SER A 366 17.39 -8.44 -8.87
N ALA A 367 17.70 -9.74 -8.82
CA ALA A 367 18.43 -10.34 -7.69
C ALA A 367 19.91 -9.95 -7.66
N GLN A 368 20.53 -9.80 -8.83
CA GLN A 368 21.89 -9.26 -8.96
C GLN A 368 21.95 -7.79 -8.50
N ASP A 369 21.00 -6.96 -8.92
CA ASP A 369 20.92 -5.56 -8.48
C ASP A 369 20.72 -5.49 -6.96
N THR A 370 19.81 -6.31 -6.42
CA THR A 370 19.56 -6.39 -4.98
C THR A 370 20.85 -6.73 -4.23
N LEU A 371 21.63 -7.70 -4.71
CA LEU A 371 22.92 -8.06 -4.12
C LEU A 371 23.91 -6.91 -4.16
N ALA A 372 24.07 -6.25 -5.31
CA ALA A 372 24.99 -5.12 -5.47
C ALA A 372 24.67 -3.97 -4.50
N TYR A 373 23.39 -3.58 -4.40
CA TYR A 373 22.95 -2.55 -3.46
C TYR A 373 23.13 -2.97 -2.00
N ALA A 374 22.83 -4.24 -1.66
CA ALA A 374 23.03 -4.74 -0.30
C ALA A 374 24.52 -4.73 0.10
N THR A 375 25.41 -5.13 -0.80
CA THR A 375 26.86 -5.06 -0.59
C THR A 375 27.33 -3.61 -0.43
N ALA A 376 26.87 -2.69 -1.27
CA ALA A 376 27.19 -1.27 -1.15
C ALA A 376 26.76 -0.69 0.21
N LEU A 377 25.55 -1.05 0.67
CA LEU A 377 25.03 -0.60 1.96
C LEU A 377 25.88 -1.07 3.16
N LEU A 378 26.43 -2.29 3.10
CA LEU A 378 27.36 -2.79 4.13
C LEU A 378 28.70 -2.04 4.11
N ASN A 379 29.24 -1.79 2.92
CA ASN A 379 30.55 -1.16 2.76
C ASN A 379 30.55 0.34 3.16
N GLU A 380 29.42 1.04 3.05
CA GLU A 380 29.28 2.43 3.52
C GLU A 380 29.57 2.58 5.03
N LYS A 381 29.37 1.52 5.84
CA LYS A 381 29.71 1.54 7.28
C LYS A 381 31.21 1.46 7.54
N GLU A 382 31.95 0.74 6.70
CA GLU A 382 33.40 0.54 6.88
C GLU A 382 34.19 1.82 6.60
N GLN A 383 33.66 2.70 5.73
CA GLN A 383 34.28 4.00 5.42
C GLN A 383 34.00 5.08 6.49
N SER A 384 32.83 5.07 7.14
CA SER A 384 32.49 6.06 8.17
C SER A 384 33.16 5.82 9.54
N GLY A 385 33.75 4.64 9.75
CA GLY A 385 34.56 4.31 10.93
C GLY A 385 36.06 4.62 10.80
N SER A 386 36.51 5.12 9.65
CA SER A 386 37.93 5.37 9.37
C SER A 386 38.25 6.86 9.27
N SER A 387 38.00 7.60 10.35
CA SER A 387 38.51 8.96 10.50
C SER A 387 38.71 9.31 11.97
N ASN A 388 39.86 8.89 12.53
CA ASN A 388 40.64 9.68 13.49
C ASN A 388 42.00 9.04 13.83
N GLY A 389 43.07 9.80 13.58
CA GLY A 389 44.39 9.72 14.22
C GLY A 389 45.35 8.69 13.64
N SER A 390 46.48 9.05 13.03
CA SER A 390 47.49 9.88 13.67
C SER A 390 48.42 10.54 12.64
N ASP A 391 48.55 11.85 12.79
CA ASP A 391 49.70 12.66 12.40
C ASP A 391 51.02 11.98 12.76
N GLY A 392 51.95 11.98 11.83
CA GLY A 392 53.30 11.48 12.02
C GLY A 392 54.25 12.08 11.00
N SER A 393 54.34 13.42 10.95
CA SER A 393 55.44 14.10 10.27
C SER A 393 56.65 14.14 11.21
N PRO A 394 57.83 13.62 10.84
CA PRO A 394 59.07 14.01 11.50
C PRO A 394 59.68 15.19 10.72
N ALA A 395 59.70 16.35 11.37
CA ALA A 395 60.51 17.47 10.92
C ALA A 395 61.95 17.31 11.43
N ASN A 396 62.85 17.09 10.46
CA ASN A 396 64.13 17.77 10.23
C ASN A 396 65.21 17.81 11.34
N GLU A 397 66.44 17.39 10.99
CA GLU A 397 67.64 18.18 11.30
C GLU A 397 68.84 17.84 10.37
N ASN A 398 69.26 18.85 9.60
CA ASN A 398 70.62 19.25 9.19
C ASN A 398 71.58 18.26 8.51
N ALA A 399 72.02 18.58 7.28
CA ALA A 399 73.23 19.41 7.03
C ALA A 399 73.79 19.24 5.60
N GLU A 400 74.06 20.39 4.97
CA GLU A 400 75.18 20.71 4.05
C GLU A 400 75.40 20.00 2.69
N ARG A 401 75.44 20.87 1.67
CA ARG A 401 76.39 20.93 0.53
C ARG A 401 76.51 19.71 -0.40
N SER A 402 76.17 19.89 -1.67
CA SER A 402 77.14 20.21 -2.75
C SER A 402 76.57 19.95 -4.16
N LEU A 403 76.73 20.95 -5.03
CA LEU A 403 76.99 20.94 -6.48
C LEU A 403 76.27 19.95 -7.46
N ARG A 404 75.76 20.61 -8.53
CA ARG A 404 75.88 20.29 -9.99
C ARG A 404 74.80 19.47 -10.72
N GLN A 405 74.09 20.21 -11.59
CA GLN A 405 74.19 20.19 -13.07
C GLN A 405 73.38 19.15 -13.88
N GLY A 406 72.57 19.68 -14.81
CA GLY A 406 72.09 19.07 -16.06
C GLY A 406 70.84 18.17 -15.96
N SER A 407 69.95 18.03 -16.93
CA SER A 407 69.54 18.74 -18.15
C SER A 407 68.52 17.84 -18.85
N GLU A 408 67.61 18.45 -19.63
CA GLU A 408 66.85 17.90 -20.76
C GLU A 408 65.62 16.99 -20.54
N SER A 409 64.48 17.49 -21.06
CA SER A 409 63.33 16.72 -21.57
C SER A 409 63.68 16.06 -22.93
N PRO A 410 62.85 15.17 -23.50
CA PRO A 410 61.78 15.69 -24.37
C PRO A 410 60.46 14.89 -24.41
N MET A 411 59.43 15.59 -24.89
CA MET A 411 58.12 15.10 -25.35
C MET A 411 58.25 14.12 -26.54
N MET A 412 57.26 13.24 -26.70
CA MET A 412 56.79 12.79 -28.02
C MET A 412 55.27 12.73 -28.07
N LEU A 413 54.69 13.56 -28.95
CA LEU A 413 53.36 13.46 -29.54
C LEU A 413 53.32 12.33 -30.58
N GLY A 414 52.16 11.71 -30.76
CA GLY A 414 51.90 10.76 -31.85
C GLY A 414 50.40 10.50 -31.99
N ASP A 415 49.79 11.20 -32.94
CA ASP A 415 48.37 11.21 -33.30
C ASP A 415 47.85 9.93 -34.00
N SER A 416 46.55 9.73 -33.81
CA SER A 416 45.50 9.27 -34.76
C SER A 416 45.67 8.01 -35.62
N LYS A 417 44.68 7.11 -35.50
CA LYS A 417 43.90 6.67 -36.68
C LYS A 417 42.54 6.07 -36.31
N SER A 418 41.49 6.73 -36.81
CA SER A 418 40.16 6.22 -37.11
C SER A 418 40.21 5.27 -38.30
N ASP A 419 39.37 4.22 -38.32
CA ASP A 419 38.71 3.76 -39.55
C ASP A 419 37.41 3.03 -39.17
N LEU A 420 36.33 3.49 -39.81
CA LEU A 420 35.02 2.86 -39.91
C LEU A 420 35.10 1.71 -40.93
N GLU A 421 34.31 0.65 -40.75
CA GLU A 421 33.65 -0.02 -41.89
C GLU A 421 32.45 -0.84 -41.43
N ASP A 422 31.32 -0.57 -42.09
CA ASP A 422 30.05 -1.27 -42.08
C ASP A 422 30.17 -2.72 -42.57
N VAL A 423 29.37 -3.65 -42.02
CA VAL A 423 28.75 -4.74 -42.80
C VAL A 423 27.42 -5.16 -42.14
N ASP A 424 26.31 -4.89 -42.85
CA ASP A 424 25.01 -5.55 -42.68
C ASP A 424 25.03 -6.98 -43.25
N SER A 425 24.42 -7.93 -42.54
CA SER A 425 23.67 -9.09 -43.05
C SER A 425 22.88 -9.77 -41.93
#